data_AF-A0A1F9YR82-F1
#
_entry.id   AF-A0A1F9YR82-F1
#
_cell.length_a   1.000
_cell.length_b   1.000
_cell.length_c   1.000
_cell.angle_alpha   90.00
_cell.angle_beta   90.00
_cell.angle_gamma   90.00
#
_symmetry.space_group_name_H-M   'P 1'
#
loop_
_entity.id
_entity.type
_entity.pdbx_description
1 polymer ?
#
loop_
_entity_poly.entity_id
_entity_poly.type
_entity_poly.pdbx_seq_one_letter_code
_entity_poly.pdbx_strand_id
1 'polypeptide(L)' 'MPRAKARHILVATQAECEGLKKQIEGGADFAELAKKHSKCPSGRQGGALGEFGPGQMVPEFDKVVFSAEIGKV' A
#
# COMPACT_ATOMS: atom_id res chain seq x y z
N MET A 1 -21.32 -3.66 -6.73
CA MET A 1 -20.25 -4.48 -6.12
C MET A 1 -19.27 -3.53 -5.44
N PRO A 2 -18.82 -3.79 -4.21
CA PRO A 2 -17.85 -2.94 -3.54
C PRO A 2 -16.54 -2.94 -4.34
N ARG A 3 -15.97 -1.76 -4.56
CA ARG A 3 -14.67 -1.56 -5.20
C ARG A 3 -13.78 -0.85 -4.18
N ALA A 4 -12.55 -1.30 -4.07
CA ALA A 4 -11.55 -0.65 -3.25
C ALA A 4 -10.45 -0.06 -4.13
N LYS A 5 -9.91 1.07 -3.69
CA LYS A 5 -8.75 1.70 -4.29
C LYS A 5 -7.66 1.76 -3.23
N ALA A 6 -6.59 1.01 -3.44
CA ALA A 6 -5.50 0.92 -2.48
C ALA A 6 -4.16 1.29 -3.11
N ARG A 7 -3.23 1.70 -2.24
CA ARG A 7 -1.81 1.85 -2.56
C ARG A 7 -1.04 0.93 -1.63
N HIS A 8 0.02 0.31 -2.13
CA HIS A 8 0.87 -0.55 -1.31
C HIS A 8 2.36 -0.32 -1.57
N ILE A 9 3.18 -0.61 -0.57
CA ILE A 9 4.64 -0.58 -0.68
C ILE A 9 5.16 -1.96 -0.32
N LEU A 10 5.53 -2.73 -1.34
CA LEU A 10 6.20 -4.01 -1.13
C LEU A 10 7.69 -3.80 -0.84
N VAL A 11 8.15 -4.15 0.35
CA VAL A 11 9.58 -4.15 0.75
C VAL A 11 10.06 -5.56 1.08
N ALA A 12 11.38 -5.79 1.14
CA ALA A 12 11.92 -7.12 1.46
C ALA A 12 11.97 -7.41 2.96
N THR A 13 12.17 -6.38 3.78
CA THR A 13 12.39 -6.55 5.21
C THR A 13 11.34 -5.82 6.02
N GLN A 14 10.99 -6.40 7.16
CA GLN A 14 10.09 -5.76 8.11
C GLN A 14 10.66 -4.43 8.64
N ALA A 15 11.97 -4.35 8.85
CA ALA A 15 12.65 -3.14 9.30
C ALA A 15 12.46 -1.97 8.32
N GLU A 16 12.56 -2.21 7.00
CA GLU A 16 12.23 -1.21 6.00
C GLU A 16 10.76 -0.79 6.08
N CYS A 17 9.84 -1.75 6.24
CA CYS A 17 8.41 -1.47 6.34
C CYS A 17 8.10 -0.55 7.53
N GLU A 18 8.63 -0.87 8.71
CA GLU A 18 8.44 -0.08 9.93
C GLU A 18 9.08 1.31 9.81
N GLY A 19 10.25 1.41 9.17
CA GLY A 19 10.91 2.69 8.90
C GLY A 19 10.11 3.58 7.96
N LEU A 20 9.49 3.01 6.93
CA LEU A 20 8.60 3.75 6.02
C LEU A 20 7.31 4.15 6.70
N LYS A 21 6.71 3.26 7.50
CA LYS A 21 5.52 3.58 8.28
C LYS A 21 5.73 4.81 9.16
N LYS A 22 6.84 4.85 9.92
CA LYS A 22 7.19 6.02 10.76
C LYS A 22 7.36 7.30 9.95
N GLN A 23 7.92 7.22 8.75
CA GLN A 23 8.06 8.38 7.87
C GLN A 23 6.69 8.87 7.38
N ILE A 24 5.80 7.95 6.98
CA ILE A 24 4.44 8.27 6.54
C ILE A 24 3.64 8.90 7.69
N GLU A 25 3.72 8.32 8.90
CA GLU A 25 3.12 8.89 10.11
C GLU A 25 3.71 10.27 10.46
N GLY A 26 4.99 10.50 10.11
CA GLY A 26 5.67 11.78 10.24
C GLY A 26 5.33 12.81 9.14
N GLY A 27 4.46 12.48 8.19
CA GLY A 27 4.04 13.38 7.10
C GLY A 27 4.82 13.23 5.79
N ALA A 28 5.63 12.18 5.63
CA ALA A 28 6.26 11.88 4.35
C ALA A 28 5.21 11.41 3.31
N ASP A 29 5.45 11.74 2.05
CA ASP A 29 4.55 11.35 0.97
C ASP A 29 4.65 9.84 0.67
N PHE A 30 3.52 9.15 0.77
CA PHE A 30 3.43 7.70 0.50
C PHE A 30 3.87 7.35 -0.92
N ALA A 31 3.51 8.18 -1.92
CA ALA A 31 3.82 7.89 -3.32
C ALA A 31 5.32 8.06 -3.60
N GLU A 32 5.98 9.05 -3.01
CA GLU A 32 7.44 9.21 -3.03
C GLU A 32 8.15 8.00 -2.45
N LEU A 33 7.72 7.55 -1.27
CA LEU A 33 8.30 6.39 -0.59
C LEU A 33 8.05 5.10 -1.39
N ALA A 34 6.85 4.93 -1.95
CA ALA A 34 6.53 3.81 -2.81
C ALA A 34 7.40 3.77 -4.07
N LYS A 35 7.68 4.92 -4.70
CA LYS A 35 8.57 4.99 -5.87
C LYS A 35 10.01 4.61 -5.53
N LYS A 36 10.49 5.01 -4.35
CA LYS A 36 11.88 4.79 -3.91
C LYS A 36 12.12 3.40 -3.36
N HIS A 37 11.17 2.85 -2.60
CA HIS A 37 11.36 1.62 -1.82
C HIS A 37 10.53 0.44 -2.30
N SER A 38 9.44 0.65 -3.06
CA SER A 38 8.61 -0.48 -3.47
C SER A 38 9.29 -1.34 -4.53
N LYS A 39 9.33 -2.64 -4.27
CA LYS A 39 9.77 -3.68 -5.21
C LYS A 39 8.68 -4.08 -6.21
N CYS A 40 7.44 -3.63 -6.03
CA CYS A 40 6.36 -3.92 -6.94
C CYS A 40 6.43 -2.99 -8.16
N PRO A 41 6.08 -3.43 -9.39
CA PRO A 41 5.99 -2.54 -10.55
C PRO A 41 5.06 -1.34 -10.33
N SER A 42 4.04 -1.47 -9.47
CA SER A 42 3.16 -0.36 -9.06
C SER A 42 3.88 0.73 -8.28
N GLY A 43 5.08 0.45 -7.73
CA GLY A 43 5.94 1.43 -7.07
C GLY A 43 6.20 2.66 -7.94
N ARG A 44 6.41 2.48 -9.25
CA ARG A 44 6.60 3.57 -10.22
C ARG A 44 5.43 4.55 -10.26
N GLN A 45 4.23 4.07 -9.97
CA GLN A 45 2.99 4.85 -9.88
C GLN A 45 2.64 5.27 -8.44
N GLY A 46 3.62 5.30 -7.55
CA GLY A 46 3.39 5.63 -6.15
C GLY A 46 2.66 4.53 -5.37
N GLY A 47 2.86 3.28 -5.77
CA GLY A 47 2.23 2.11 -5.15
C GLY A 47 0.77 1.91 -5.55
N ALA A 48 0.24 2.69 -6.49
CA ALA A 48 -1.15 2.63 -6.91
C ALA A 48 -1.48 1.30 -7.59
N LEU A 49 -2.44 0.57 -7.03
CA LEU A 49 -2.96 -0.69 -7.59
C LEU A 49 -4.19 -0.50 -8.48
N GLY A 50 -4.73 0.72 -8.53
CA GLY A 50 -5.99 1.02 -9.21
C GLY A 50 -7.20 0.66 -8.36
N GLU A 51 -8.35 0.50 -9.03
CA GLU A 51 -9.59 0.04 -8.42
C GLU A 51 -9.74 -1.46 -8.66
N PHE A 52 -9.97 -2.22 -7.60
CA PHE A 52 -10.18 -3.66 -7.67
C PHE A 52 -11.37 -4.07 -6.81
N GLY A 53 -11.98 -5.19 -7.20
CA GLY A 53 -13.03 -5.85 -6.44
C GLY A 53 -12.48 -6.89 -5.47
N PRO A 54 -13.31 -7.35 -4.51
CA PRO A 54 -12.94 -8.41 -3.58
C PRO A 54 -12.57 -9.70 -4.33
N GLY A 55 -11.49 -10.34 -3.91
CA GLY A 55 -10.97 -11.57 -4.50
C GLY A 55 -10.08 -11.38 -5.74
N GLN A 56 -9.79 -10.13 -6.13
CA GLN A 56 -8.81 -9.84 -7.19
C GLN A 56 -7.37 -9.75 -6.68
N MET A 57 -7.18 -9.59 -5.36
CA MET A 57 -5.88 -9.50 -4.71
C MET A 57 -5.63 -10.72 -3.81
N VAL A 58 -4.40 -10.83 -3.29
CA VAL A 58 -4.05 -11.89 -2.32
C VAL A 58 -4.97 -11.81 -1.09
N PRO A 59 -5.41 -12.96 -0.53
CA PRO A 59 -6.47 -12.98 0.48
C PRO A 59 -6.18 -12.12 1.72
N GLU A 60 -4.92 -12.05 2.13
CA GLU A 60 -4.50 -11.24 3.28
C GLU A 60 -4.63 -9.74 3.00
N PHE A 61 -4.26 -9.30 1.79
CA PHE A 61 -4.38 -7.91 1.38
C PHE A 61 -5.85 -7.52 1.16
N ASP A 62 -6.62 -8.39 0.51
CA ASP A 62 -8.04 -8.17 0.25
C ASP A 62 -8.80 -7.97 1.56
N LYS A 63 -8.61 -8.86 2.55
CA LYS A 63 -9.21 -8.73 3.88
C LYS A 63 -8.86 -7.41 4.55
N VAL A 64 -7.59 -6.99 4.50
CA VAL A 64 -7.17 -5.74 5.12
C VAL A 64 -7.77 -4.54 4.39
N VAL A 65 -7.75 -4.50 3.07
CA VAL A 65 -8.27 -3.35 2.30
C VAL A 65 -9.77 -3.16 2.49
N PHE A 66 -10.53 -4.26 2.57
CA PHE A 66 -11.98 -4.20 2.75
C PHE A 66 -12.43 -4.09 4.23
N SER A 67 -11.51 -4.31 5.18
CA SER A 67 -11.78 -4.21 6.63
C SER A 67 -11.19 -2.94 7.26
N ALA A 68 -10.12 -2.39 6.69
CA ALA A 68 -9.43 -1.23 7.22
C ALA A 68 -10.21 0.08 7.01
N GLU A 69 -9.99 1.01 7.92
CA GLU A 69 -10.53 2.36 7.83
C GLU A 69 -9.91 3.12 6.64
N ILE A 70 -10.75 3.82 5.89
CA ILE A 70 -10.30 4.60 4.73
C ILE A 70 -9.38 5.73 5.21
N GLY A 71 -8.18 5.80 4.61
CA GLY A 71 -7.21 6.87 4.87
C GLY A 71 -6.20 6.57 5.98
N LYS A 72 -6.20 5.36 6.54
CA LYS A 72 -5.26 4.92 7.58
C LYS A 72 -4.13 4.07 6.98
N VAL A 73 -2.91 4.24 7.49
CA VAL A 73 -1.68 3.51 7.12
C VAL A 73 -1.10 2.80 8.34
#